data_AF-A0A2V9X8T3-F1
#
_entry.id   AF-A0A2V9X8T3-F1
#
_cell.length_a   1.000
_cell.length_b   1.000
_cell.length_c   1.000
_cell.angle_alpha   90.00
_cell.angle_beta   90.00
_cell.angle_gamma   90.00
#
_symmetry.space_group_name_H-M   'P 1'
#
loop_
_entity.id
_entity.type
_entity.pdbx_description
1 polymer ?
#
loop_
_entity_poly.entity_id
_entity_poly.type
_entity_poly.pdbx_seq_one_letter_code
_entity_poly.pdbx_strand_id
1 'polypeptide(L)'
;MAPIPQSEVSDAFPEVQQDIARLAASPEIRSGYNWFRGQEPQLAHWQLEMARIAAPPFGEAARGAWLAERFQELGLDDVHTDDVGNIF
;
A
#
# COMPACT_ATOMS: atom_id res chain seq x y z
N MET A 1 -14.14 2.28 -25.55
CA MET A 1 -15.14 1.98 -24.52
C MET A 1 -15.00 3.08 -23.47
N ALA A 2 -16.02 3.90 -23.24
CA ALA A 2 -15.95 4.95 -22.22
C ALA A 2 -15.89 4.30 -20.83
N PRO A 3 -15.09 4.83 -19.88
CA PRO A 3 -15.07 4.32 -18.52
C PRO A 3 -16.45 4.50 -17.89
N ILE A 4 -16.99 3.42 -17.33
CA ILE A 4 -18.25 3.46 -16.60
C ILE A 4 -18.04 4.31 -15.33
N PRO A 5 -18.91 5.29 -15.05
CA PRO A 5 -18.85 6.06 -13.82
C PRO A 5 -18.88 5.15 -12.59
N GLN A 6 -18.00 5.39 -11.61
CA GLN A 6 -17.91 4.57 -10.39
C GLN A 6 -19.24 4.43 -9.64
N SER A 7 -20.13 5.43 -9.74
CA SER A 7 -21.48 5.40 -9.17
C SER A 7 -22.36 4.31 -9.80
N GLU A 8 -22.30 4.10 -11.11
CA GLU A 8 -23.13 3.09 -11.79
C GLU A 8 -22.67 1.66 -11.46
N VAL A 9 -21.36 1.45 -11.26
CA VAL A 9 -20.81 0.17 -10.79
C VAL A 9 -21.19 -0.09 -9.33
N SER A 10 -21.24 0.98 -8.53
CA SER A 10 -21.61 0.94 -7.11
C SER A 10 -23.07 0.49 -6.92
N ASP A 11 -23.98 0.97 -7.76
CA ASP A 11 -25.41 0.64 -7.73
C ASP A 11 -25.73 -0.76 -8.28
N ALA A 12 -24.83 -1.33 -9.09
CA ALA A 12 -25.02 -2.65 -9.68
C ALA A 12 -24.95 -3.82 -8.67
N PHE A 13 -24.39 -3.59 -7.46
CA PHE A 13 -24.17 -4.62 -6.45
C PHE A 13 -24.60 -4.16 -5.05
N PRO A 14 -25.91 -4.05 -4.78
CA PRO A 14 -26.43 -3.51 -3.52
C PRO A 14 -26.02 -4.30 -2.29
N GLU A 15 -25.85 -5.62 -2.39
CA GLU A 15 -25.38 -6.45 -1.27
C GLU A 15 -23.93 -6.14 -0.90
N VAL A 16 -23.06 -5.92 -1.89
CA VAL A 16 -21.66 -5.51 -1.66
C VAL A 16 -21.60 -4.14 -0.99
N GLN A 17 -22.48 -3.20 -1.36
CA GLN A 17 -22.55 -1.89 -0.71
C GLN A 17 -22.95 -2.00 0.77
N GLN A 18 -23.90 -2.87 1.08
CA GLN A 18 -24.30 -3.12 2.47
C GLN A 18 -23.16 -3.74 3.27
N ASP A 19 -22.41 -4.67 2.69
CA ASP A 19 -21.24 -5.26 3.33
C ASP A 19 -20.12 -4.26 3.56
N ILE A 20 -19.83 -3.40 2.57
CA ILE A 20 -18.86 -2.31 2.72
C ILE A 20 -19.30 -1.36 3.84
N ALA A 21 -20.57 -0.95 3.86
CA ALA A 21 -21.09 -0.06 4.90
C ALA A 21 -20.98 -0.69 6.30
N ARG A 22 -21.30 -1.99 6.41
CA ARG A 22 -21.16 -2.76 7.65
C ARG A 22 -19.71 -2.83 8.12
N LEU A 23 -18.76 -3.12 7.21
CA LEU A 23 -17.32 -3.16 7.54
C LEU A 23 -16.78 -1.77 7.89
N ALA A 24 -17.16 -0.72 7.15
CA ALA A 24 -16.75 0.65 7.45
C ALA A 24 -17.31 1.19 8.78
N ALA A 25 -18.40 0.59 9.27
CA ALA A 25 -18.95 0.87 10.59
C ALA A 25 -18.20 0.17 11.73
N SER A 26 -17.38 -0.85 11.46
CA SER A 26 -16.63 -1.57 12.50
C SER A 26 -15.62 -0.63 13.19
N PRO A 27 -15.56 -0.63 14.54
CA PRO A 27 -14.57 0.12 15.29
C PRO A 27 -13.13 -0.21 14.91
N GLU A 28 -12.84 -1.49 14.62
CA GLU A 28 -11.52 -1.98 14.24
C GLU A 28 -11.07 -1.38 12.91
N ILE A 29 -11.96 -1.38 11.91
CA ILE A 29 -11.68 -0.76 10.61
C ILE A 29 -11.47 0.75 10.78
N ARG A 30 -12.35 1.43 11.53
CA ARG A 30 -12.21 2.88 11.79
C ARG A 30 -10.90 3.21 12.51
N SER A 31 -10.50 2.39 13.48
CA SER A 31 -9.23 2.54 14.18
C SER A 31 -8.05 2.42 13.22
N GLY A 32 -8.05 1.41 12.36
CA GLY A 32 -7.03 1.25 11.30
C GLY A 32 -6.96 2.47 10.37
N TYR A 33 -8.10 2.97 9.89
CA TYR A 33 -8.14 4.17 9.05
C TYR A 33 -7.60 5.41 9.77
N ASN A 34 -7.94 5.61 11.05
CA ASN A 34 -7.43 6.73 11.84
C ASN A 34 -5.92 6.64 12.03
N TRP A 35 -5.39 5.43 12.23
CA TRP A 35 -3.94 5.21 12.29
C TRP A 35 -3.28 5.60 10.96
N PHE A 36 -3.78 5.11 9.82
CA PHE A 36 -3.24 5.47 8.50
C PHE A 36 -3.28 6.98 8.23
N ARG A 37 -4.37 7.67 8.62
CA ARG A 37 -4.45 9.12 8.52
C ARG A 37 -3.37 9.83 9.35
N GLY A 38 -3.07 9.31 10.53
CA GLY A 38 -1.98 9.82 11.37
C GLY A 38 -0.59 9.55 10.80
N GLN A 39 -0.42 8.46 10.05
CA GLN A 39 0.85 8.09 9.41
C GLN A 39 1.10 8.77 8.06
N GLU A 40 0.11 9.46 7.48
CA GLU A 40 0.19 10.02 6.12
C GLU A 40 1.49 10.84 5.87
N PRO A 41 1.92 11.75 6.76
CA PRO A 41 3.17 12.49 6.54
C PRO A 41 4.41 11.59 6.48
N GLN A 42 4.47 10.56 7.32
CA GLN A 42 5.58 9.62 7.37
C GLN A 42 5.61 8.71 6.13
N LEU A 43 4.44 8.22 5.71
CA LEU A 43 4.31 7.41 4.50
C LEU A 43 4.70 8.22 3.25
N ALA A 44 4.24 9.48 3.15
CA ALA A 44 4.62 10.38 2.07
C ALA A 44 6.13 10.67 2.07
N HIS A 45 6.73 10.86 3.25
CA HIS A 45 8.18 11.03 3.36
C HIS A 45 8.96 9.81 2.85
N TRP A 46 8.60 8.60 3.30
CA TRP A 46 9.23 7.37 2.82
C TRP A 46 9.03 7.16 1.31
N GLN A 47 7.85 7.48 0.77
CA GLN A 47 7.60 7.38 -0.65
C GLN A 47 8.52 8.31 -1.45
N LEU A 48 8.78 9.53 -0.96
CA LEU A 48 9.71 10.47 -1.59
C LEU A 48 11.16 9.95 -1.51
N GLU A 49 11.61 9.47 -0.37
CA GLU A 49 12.97 8.91 -0.20
C GLU A 49 13.21 7.74 -1.17
N MET A 50 12.28 6.79 -1.21
CA MET A 50 12.35 5.65 -2.13
C MET A 50 12.34 6.08 -3.60
N ALA A 51 11.46 7.03 -3.97
CA ALA A 51 11.32 7.50 -5.35
C ALA A 51 12.56 8.24 -5.87
N ARG A 52 13.37 8.83 -4.99
CA ARG A 52 14.64 9.49 -5.35
C ARG A 52 15.74 8.50 -5.75
N ILE A 53 15.64 7.24 -5.31
CA ILE A 53 16.61 6.21 -5.68
C ILE A 53 16.30 5.78 -7.10
N ALA A 54 17.23 6.00 -8.03
CA ALA A 54 17.05 5.57 -9.42
C ALA A 54 16.87 4.04 -9.49
N ALA A 55 15.82 3.61 -10.18
CA ALA A 55 15.53 2.20 -10.44
C ALA A 55 15.03 2.05 -11.89
N PRO A 56 15.89 2.31 -12.89
CA PRO A 56 15.57 1.98 -14.27
C PRO A 56 15.39 0.46 -14.42
N PRO A 57 14.79 -0.03 -15.52
CA PRO A 57 14.72 -1.45 -15.79
C PRO A 57 16.09 -2.13 -15.65
N PHE A 58 16.16 -3.21 -14.87
CA PHE A 58 17.38 -3.96 -14.52
C PHE A 58 18.40 -3.22 -13.62
N GLY A 59 18.02 -2.05 -13.09
CA GLY A 59 18.83 -1.23 -12.18
C GLY A 59 18.17 -1.01 -10.82
N GLU A 60 17.29 -1.90 -10.39
CA GLU A 60 16.44 -1.73 -9.21
C GLU A 60 17.13 -2.07 -7.88
N ALA A 61 18.33 -2.68 -7.92
CA ALA A 61 19.01 -3.23 -6.75
C ALA A 61 19.19 -2.24 -5.59
N ALA A 62 19.57 -0.99 -5.88
CA ALA A 62 19.76 0.03 -4.84
C ALA A 62 18.45 0.37 -4.12
N ARG A 63 17.34 0.45 -4.85
CA ARG A 63 16.01 0.72 -4.29
C ARG A 63 15.48 -0.49 -3.52
N GLY A 64 15.72 -1.70 -4.03
CA GLY A 64 15.40 -2.95 -3.33
C GLY A 64 16.11 -3.06 -1.98
N ALA A 65 17.41 -2.77 -1.93
CA ALA A 65 18.18 -2.79 -0.68
C ALA A 65 17.64 -1.80 0.36
N TRP A 66 17.28 -0.59 -0.08
CA TRP A 66 16.64 0.40 0.79
C TRP A 66 15.28 -0.09 1.34
N LEU A 67 14.47 -0.77 0.52
CA LEU A 67 13.19 -1.35 0.94
C LEU A 67 13.38 -2.45 1.99
N ALA A 68 14.35 -3.35 1.77
CA ALA A 68 14.67 -4.43 2.70
C ALA A 68 15.09 -3.89 4.08
N GLU A 69 15.96 -2.87 4.10
CA GLU A 69 16.37 -2.19 5.34
C GLU A 69 15.15 -1.63 6.09
N ARG A 70 14.23 -0.94 5.38
CA ARG A 70 13.01 -0.39 6.00
C ARG A 70 12.09 -1.46 6.55
N PHE A 71 11.94 -2.60 5.88
CA PHE A 71 11.14 -3.72 6.40
C PHE A 71 11.72 -4.25 7.72
N GLN A 72 13.03 -4.44 7.78
CA GLN A 72 13.71 -4.90 8.99
C GLN A 72 13.57 -3.88 10.14
N GLU A 73 13.76 -2.58 9.86
CA GLU A 73 13.58 -1.52 10.85
C GLU A 73 12.15 -1.44 11.40
N LEU A 74 11.14 -1.78 10.59
CA LEU A 74 9.73 -1.83 10.98
C LEU A 74 9.36 -3.14 11.71
N GLY A 75 10.31 -4.05 11.88
CA GLY A 75 10.13 -5.30 12.63
C GLY A 75 9.59 -6.47 11.81
N LEU A 76 9.76 -6.45 10.49
CA LEU A 76 9.57 -7.67 9.68
C LEU A 76 10.79 -8.57 9.86
N ASP A 77 10.57 -9.78 10.36
CA ASP A 77 11.65 -10.70 10.73
C ASP A 77 12.22 -11.50 9.54
N ASP A 78 11.43 -11.72 8.49
CA ASP A 78 11.73 -12.66 7.41
C ASP A 78 11.91 -11.95 6.06
N VAL A 79 12.82 -10.97 6.02
CA VAL A 79 13.05 -10.16 4.84
C VAL A 79 14.03 -10.84 3.87
N HIS A 80 13.58 -11.15 2.66
CA HIS A 80 14.36 -11.88 1.65
C HIS A 80 14.46 -11.13 0.34
N THR A 81 15.49 -11.45 -0.44
CA THR A 81 15.64 -11.03 -1.83
C THR A 81 15.79 -12.25 -2.72
N ASP A 82 14.95 -12.37 -3.75
CA ASP A 82 15.08 -13.45 -4.73
C ASP A 82 16.15 -13.16 -5.80
N ASP A 83 16.41 -14.13 -6.67
CA ASP A 83 17.43 -14.02 -7.74
C ASP A 83 17.14 -12.92 -8.77
N VAL A 84 15.90 -12.42 -8.82
CA VAL A 84 15.45 -11.37 -9.75
C VAL A 84 15.39 -10.00 -9.06
N GLY A 85 15.59 -9.95 -7.73
CA GLY A 85 15.65 -8.73 -6.93
C GLY A 85 14.34 -8.31 -6.27
N ASN A 86 13.32 -9.18 -6.22
CA ASN A 86 12.09 -8.90 -5.46
C ASN A 86 12.37 -9.00 -3.96
N ILE A 87 11.78 -8.09 -3.18
CA ILE A 87 11.88 -8.07 -1.72
C ILE A 87 10.58 -8.60 -1.11
N PHE A 88 10.68 -9.57 -0.20
CA PHE A 88 9.57 -10.14 0.56
C PHE A 88 9.82 -9.94 2.05
#